data_AF-A0A9X2QEZ8-F1
#
_entry.id   AF-A0A9X2QEZ8-F1
#
_cell.length_a   1.000
_cell.length_b   1.000
_cell.length_c   1.000
_cell.angle_alpha   90.00
_cell.angle_beta   90.00
_cell.angle_gamma   90.00
#
_symmetry.space_group_name_H-M   'P 1'
#
loop_
_entity.id
_entity.type
_entity.pdbx_description
1 polymer ?
#
loop_
_entity_poly.entity_id
_entity_poly.type
_entity_poly.pdbx_seq_one_letter_code
_entity_poly.pdbx_strand_id
1 'polypeptide(L)'
;MPEDGVAHEEETLEVASIREENVYEGLRAELISHVGSARLPLQVDVGFGDAVVPPAEQRVFPGLLDFPEPELKTYPPETVVAEKVHGMVRFGQANTRMKDFYDIWRISQTVRLEGEDLTEALRATFERRQTNFPEETPVALTETFAGSDRKKRQWQAFARQVEEEIELGALIEELRAFLGPVLHVAREIPPEKSPRRKSPKEWSLGEWPAGGPWTGW
;
A
#
# COMPACT_ATOMS: atom_id res chain seq x y z
N MET A 1 13.95 29.85 -17.56
CA MET A 1 13.43 28.99 -16.49
C MET A 1 12.01 29.47 -16.20
N PRO A 2 11.03 28.56 -16.11
CA PRO A 2 9.67 28.90 -15.69
C PRO A 2 9.65 29.49 -14.27
N GLU A 3 8.52 30.09 -13.88
CA GLU A 3 8.41 30.77 -12.58
C GLU A 3 8.57 29.82 -11.39
N ASP A 4 8.19 28.55 -11.54
CA ASP A 4 8.38 27.50 -10.54
C ASP A 4 9.84 26.98 -10.46
N GLY A 5 10.72 27.45 -11.34
CA GLY A 5 12.11 27.03 -11.40
C GLY A 5 12.35 25.61 -11.94
N VAL A 6 11.31 24.97 -12.49
CA VAL A 6 11.36 23.60 -13.02
C VAL A 6 11.34 23.63 -14.55
N ALA A 7 12.26 22.93 -15.21
CA ALA A 7 12.25 22.76 -16.66
C ALA A 7 12.45 21.29 -17.05
N HIS A 8 11.84 20.83 -18.14
CA HIS A 8 11.92 19.44 -18.60
C HIS A 8 12.63 19.37 -19.96
N GLU A 9 13.59 18.46 -20.11
CA GLU A 9 14.20 18.14 -21.40
C GLU A 9 13.34 17.10 -22.13
N GLU A 10 12.28 17.56 -22.83
CA GLU A 10 11.32 16.67 -23.51
C GLU A 10 11.97 15.66 -24.47
N GLU A 11 13.09 16.03 -25.09
CA GLU A 11 13.87 15.17 -25.99
C GLU A 11 14.48 13.94 -25.29
N THR A 12 14.56 13.95 -23.96
CA THR A 12 15.08 12.84 -23.14
C THR A 12 13.99 11.89 -22.66
N LEU A 13 12.72 12.14 -23.01
CA LEU A 13 11.61 11.29 -22.60
C LEU A 13 11.74 9.89 -23.22
N GLU A 14 11.96 8.90 -22.36
CA GLU A 14 11.90 7.49 -22.72
C GLU A 14 10.71 6.83 -22.02
N VAL A 15 9.93 6.06 -22.77
CA VAL A 15 8.79 5.29 -22.23
C VAL A 15 9.03 3.82 -22.49
N ALA A 16 8.98 3.01 -21.44
CA ALA A 16 9.12 1.56 -21.51
C ALA A 16 7.96 0.86 -20.80
N SER A 17 7.58 -0.32 -21.30
CA SER A 17 6.72 -1.21 -20.53
C SER A 17 7.45 -1.65 -19.27
N ILE A 18 6.80 -1.49 -18.12
CA ILE A 18 7.19 -2.16 -16.89
C ILE A 18 6.31 -3.39 -16.72
N ARG A 19 6.98 -4.51 -16.40
CA ARG A 19 6.27 -5.71 -15.97
C ARG A 19 5.79 -5.50 -14.55
N GLU A 20 4.68 -4.82 -14.42
CA GLU A 20 3.87 -4.88 -13.22
C GLU A 20 3.17 -6.23 -13.14
N GLU A 21 2.82 -6.63 -11.93
CA GLU A 21 2.29 -7.97 -11.62
C GLU A 21 0.80 -8.12 -11.97
N ASN A 22 0.32 -7.23 -12.84
CA ASN A 22 -1.06 -7.04 -13.29
C ASN A 22 -1.28 -7.66 -14.69
N VAL A 23 -2.55 -7.85 -15.06
CA VAL A 23 -2.96 -8.36 -16.39
C VAL A 23 -2.60 -7.38 -17.52
N TYR A 24 -2.38 -6.12 -17.18
CA TYR A 24 -1.95 -5.06 -18.10
C TYR A 24 -0.51 -4.64 -17.75
N GLU A 25 0.34 -4.50 -18.76
CA GLU A 25 1.68 -3.95 -18.58
C GLU A 25 1.58 -2.48 -18.17
N GLY A 26 2.23 -2.10 -17.07
CA GLY A 26 2.39 -0.71 -16.69
C GLY A 26 3.36 0.01 -17.64
N LEU A 27 3.40 1.33 -17.57
CA LEU A 27 4.37 2.14 -18.31
C LEU A 27 5.26 2.89 -17.33
N ARG A 28 6.55 2.95 -17.63
CA ARG A 28 7.49 3.86 -16.97
C ARG A 28 7.95 4.90 -17.97
N ALA A 29 7.74 6.16 -17.61
CA ALA A 29 8.28 7.31 -18.31
C ALA A 29 9.46 7.87 -17.50
N GLU A 30 10.62 7.98 -18.13
CA GLU A 30 11.82 8.62 -17.57
C GLU A 30 12.17 9.84 -18.42
N LEU A 31 12.47 10.97 -17.77
CA LEU A 31 12.93 12.18 -18.45
C LEU A 31 13.86 12.99 -17.54
N ILE A 32 14.71 13.81 -18.13
CA ILE A 32 15.58 14.71 -17.39
C ILE A 32 14.85 16.02 -17.10
N SER A 33 14.83 16.39 -15.82
CA SER A 33 14.29 17.66 -15.34
C SER A 33 15.39 18.50 -14.69
N HIS A 34 15.20 19.81 -14.68
CA HIS A 34 16.07 20.78 -14.04
C HIS A 34 15.32 21.53 -12.96
N VAL A 35 15.92 21.64 -11.78
CA VAL A 35 15.49 22.57 -10.73
C VAL A 35 16.62 23.59 -10.55
N GLY A 36 16.42 24.80 -11.06
CA GLY A 36 17.52 25.76 -11.22
C GLY A 36 18.65 25.21 -12.09
N SER A 37 19.85 25.03 -11.54
CA SER A 37 20.99 24.41 -12.25
C SER A 37 21.16 22.92 -11.96
N ALA A 38 20.33 22.33 -11.09
CA ALA A 38 20.42 20.92 -10.73
C ALA A 38 19.71 20.06 -11.78
N ARG A 39 20.44 19.10 -12.36
CA ARG A 39 19.94 18.13 -13.34
C ARG A 39 19.52 16.85 -12.63
N LEU A 40 18.25 16.47 -12.74
CA LEU A 40 17.63 15.38 -11.98
C LEU A 40 16.86 14.43 -12.93
N PRO A 41 17.06 13.11 -12.84
CA PRO A 41 16.17 12.17 -13.50
C PRO A 41 14.79 12.17 -12.81
N LEU A 42 13.73 12.34 -13.58
CA LEU A 42 12.34 12.20 -13.16
C LEU A 42 11.79 10.89 -13.72
N GLN A 43 11.20 10.08 -12.86
CA GLN A 43 10.55 8.81 -13.22
C GLN A 43 9.07 8.87 -12.84
N VAL A 44 8.19 8.51 -13.77
CA VAL A 44 6.76 8.40 -13.57
C VAL A 44 6.31 6.99 -13.96
N ASP A 45 5.78 6.26 -12.99
CA ASP A 45 5.22 4.93 -13.21
C ASP A 45 3.69 5.03 -13.33
N VAL A 46 3.13 4.43 -14.38
CA VAL A 46 1.71 4.39 -14.69
C VAL A 46 1.25 2.95 -14.65
N GLY A 47 0.59 2.58 -13.56
CA GLY A 47 -0.05 1.28 -13.39
C GLY A 47 -1.46 1.26 -13.96
N PHE A 48 -1.87 0.10 -14.48
CA PHE A 48 -3.21 -0.09 -15.03
C PHE A 48 -3.94 -1.25 -14.37
N GLY A 49 -5.21 -1.02 -14.11
CA GLY A 49 -6.16 -2.08 -13.84
C GLY A 49 -6.34 -2.45 -12.38
N ASP A 50 -5.77 -1.74 -11.41
CA ASP A 50 -6.11 -1.99 -10.01
C ASP A 50 -7.55 -1.58 -9.69
N ALA A 51 -8.14 -2.27 -8.72
CA ALA A 51 -9.46 -1.92 -8.19
C ALA A 51 -9.26 -0.88 -7.08
N VAL A 52 -9.63 0.37 -7.37
CA VAL A 52 -9.51 1.47 -6.40
C VAL A 52 -10.77 1.53 -5.56
N VAL A 53 -10.66 1.02 -4.34
CA VAL A 53 -11.75 0.95 -3.35
C VAL A 53 -11.21 1.39 -1.98
N PRO A 54 -11.81 2.42 -1.34
CA PRO A 54 -12.88 3.29 -1.86
C PRO A 54 -12.44 4.12 -3.09
N PRO A 55 -13.33 4.86 -3.77
CA PRO A 55 -12.93 5.69 -4.90
C PRO A 55 -11.85 6.71 -4.53
N ALA A 56 -10.90 6.96 -5.44
CA ALA A 56 -9.87 7.99 -5.24
C ALA A 56 -10.50 9.37 -4.99
N GLU A 57 -9.96 10.07 -3.99
CA GLU A 57 -10.43 11.40 -3.59
C GLU A 57 -9.44 12.48 -4.04
N GLN A 58 -9.97 13.69 -4.26
CA GLN A 58 -9.14 14.86 -4.47
C GLN A 58 -8.55 15.31 -3.14
N ARG A 59 -7.24 15.51 -3.09
CA ARG A 59 -6.54 16.07 -1.93
C ARG A 59 -5.70 17.26 -2.36
N VAL A 60 -5.74 18.29 -1.52
CA VAL A 60 -4.87 19.46 -1.64
C VAL A 60 -3.53 19.10 -1.00
N PHE A 61 -2.44 19.27 -1.74
CA PHE A 61 -1.09 19.07 -1.22
C PHE A 61 -0.47 20.41 -0.82
N PRO A 62 0.25 20.46 0.32
CA PRO A 62 0.89 21.68 0.75
C PRO A 62 1.94 22.10 -0.30
N GLY A 63 1.83 23.35 -0.75
CA GLY A 63 2.84 23.97 -1.60
C GLY A 63 4.16 24.14 -0.86
N LEU A 64 5.28 23.91 -1.55
CA LEU A 64 6.62 24.22 -1.00
C LEU A 64 6.98 25.71 -1.14
N LEU A 65 6.36 26.38 -2.12
CA LEU A 65 6.56 27.78 -2.49
C LEU A 65 5.20 28.48 -2.49
N ASP A 66 5.19 29.81 -2.62
CA ASP A 66 3.99 30.66 -2.65
C ASP A 66 3.21 30.54 -3.99
N PHE A 67 3.00 29.32 -4.47
CA PHE A 67 2.13 28.99 -5.60
C PHE A 67 0.79 28.42 -5.10
N PRO A 68 -0.26 28.43 -5.94
CA PRO A 68 -1.51 27.73 -5.62
C PRO A 68 -1.24 26.26 -5.25
N GLU A 69 -1.87 25.79 -4.17
CA GLU A 69 -1.73 24.41 -3.73
C GLU A 69 -2.27 23.44 -4.81
N PRO A 70 -1.51 22.41 -5.21
CA PRO A 70 -1.98 21.48 -6.21
C PRO A 70 -3.07 20.57 -5.65
N GLU A 71 -4.13 20.39 -6.43
CA GLU A 71 -5.18 19.40 -6.20
C GLU A 71 -4.85 18.12 -6.98
N LEU A 72 -4.64 17.02 -6.25
CA LEU A 72 -4.29 15.72 -6.83
C LEU A 72 -5.30 14.66 -6.41
N LYS A 73 -5.66 13.79 -7.36
CA LYS A 73 -6.37 12.55 -7.02
C LYS A 73 -5.39 11.59 -6.36
N THR A 74 -5.66 11.21 -5.12
CA THR A 74 -4.80 10.29 -4.37
C THR A 74 -5.42 8.92 -4.27
N TYR A 75 -4.58 7.90 -4.36
CA TYR A 75 -4.99 6.55 -3.96
C TYR A 75 -5.38 6.53 -2.48
N PRO A 76 -6.51 5.90 -2.14
CA PRO A 76 -6.91 5.76 -0.75
C PRO A 76 -5.94 4.81 -0.02
N PRO A 77 -5.63 5.06 1.25
CA PRO A 77 -4.71 4.24 2.02
C PRO A 77 -5.18 2.78 2.14
N GLU A 78 -6.48 2.52 2.13
CA GLU A 78 -7.08 1.18 2.14
C GLU A 78 -6.66 0.34 0.92
N THR A 79 -6.72 0.93 -0.28
CA THR A 79 -6.24 0.27 -1.51
C THR A 79 -4.73 0.02 -1.45
N VAL A 80 -3.95 1.00 -0.96
CA VAL A 80 -2.50 0.85 -0.81
C VAL A 80 -2.16 -0.33 0.12
N VAL A 81 -2.86 -0.45 1.26
CA VAL A 81 -2.68 -1.58 2.18
C VAL A 81 -3.10 -2.88 1.50
N ALA A 82 -4.25 -2.91 0.83
CA ALA A 82 -4.78 -4.10 0.18
C ALA A 82 -3.83 -4.69 -0.88
N GLU A 83 -3.23 -3.84 -1.71
CA GLU A 83 -2.25 -4.26 -2.72
C GLU A 83 -0.97 -4.85 -2.10
N LYS A 84 -0.49 -4.24 -1.00
CA LYS A 84 0.68 -4.74 -0.27
C LYS A 84 0.39 -6.08 0.42
N VAL A 85 -0.80 -6.23 0.99
CA VAL A 85 -1.26 -7.51 1.58
C VAL A 85 -1.38 -8.58 0.49
N HIS A 86 -1.88 -8.25 -0.70
CA HIS A 86 -1.89 -9.18 -1.84
C HIS A 86 -0.48 -9.70 -2.17
N GLY A 87 0.51 -8.80 -2.21
CA GLY A 87 1.92 -9.18 -2.35
C GLY A 87 2.41 -10.11 -1.23
N MET A 88 2.06 -9.82 0.03
CA MET A 88 2.38 -10.69 1.18
C MET A 88 1.85 -12.10 1.02
N VAL A 89 0.60 -12.26 0.59
CA VAL A 89 -0.02 -13.56 0.38
C VAL A 89 0.61 -14.28 -0.81
N ARG A 90 0.73 -13.59 -1.95
CA ARG A 90 1.25 -14.17 -3.20
C ARG A 90 2.66 -14.72 -3.05
N PHE A 91 3.56 -13.95 -2.43
CA PHE A 91 4.97 -14.36 -2.31
C PHE A 91 5.24 -15.23 -1.08
N GLY A 92 4.42 -15.13 -0.02
CA GLY A 92 4.58 -15.88 1.21
C GLY A 92 6.04 -15.89 1.71
N GLN A 93 6.61 -17.09 1.87
CA GLN A 93 7.98 -17.26 2.36
C GLN A 93 9.05 -16.63 1.44
N ALA A 94 8.80 -16.52 0.14
CA ALA A 94 9.74 -15.94 -0.81
C ALA A 94 9.80 -14.40 -0.71
N ASN A 95 8.81 -13.75 -0.08
CA ASN A 95 8.65 -12.28 -0.11
C ASN A 95 9.89 -11.51 0.38
N THR A 96 10.53 -10.71 -0.47
CA THR A 96 11.70 -9.89 -0.11
C THR A 96 11.38 -8.40 0.04
N ARG A 97 10.12 -7.98 -0.15
CA ARG A 97 9.68 -6.58 -0.14
C ARG A 97 9.47 -6.08 1.29
N MET A 98 10.54 -5.94 2.06
CA MET A 98 10.46 -5.48 3.46
C MET A 98 9.81 -4.09 3.60
N LYS A 99 9.96 -3.23 2.57
CA LYS A 99 9.29 -1.94 2.49
C LYS A 99 7.76 -2.05 2.59
N ASP A 100 7.15 -3.09 2.02
CA ASP A 100 5.69 -3.24 2.07
C ASP A 100 5.18 -3.50 3.50
N PHE A 101 5.95 -4.24 4.31
CA PHE A 101 5.65 -4.44 5.73
C PHE A 101 5.75 -3.13 6.50
N TYR A 102 6.81 -2.36 6.24
CA TYR A 102 6.99 -1.04 6.84
C TYR A 102 5.89 -0.07 6.45
N ASP A 103 5.54 0.01 5.16
CA ASP A 103 4.51 0.94 4.68
C ASP A 103 3.15 0.63 5.33
N ILE A 104 2.76 -0.66 5.42
CA ILE A 104 1.50 -1.04 6.08
C ILE A 104 1.53 -0.66 7.56
N TRP A 105 2.63 -0.98 8.25
CA TRP A 105 2.78 -0.62 9.67
C TRP A 105 2.73 0.90 9.87
N ARG A 106 3.45 1.66 9.05
CA ARG A 106 3.45 3.12 9.12
C ARG A 106 2.06 3.69 8.87
N ILE A 107 1.32 3.15 7.90
CA ILE A 107 -0.08 3.53 7.64
C ILE A 107 -0.94 3.22 8.88
N SER A 108 -0.84 2.02 9.47
CA SER A 108 -1.63 1.66 10.65
C SER A 108 -1.32 2.55 11.86
N GLN A 109 -0.10 3.09 11.96
CA GLN A 109 0.34 3.98 13.03
C GLN A 109 -0.01 5.46 12.81
N THR A 110 -0.24 5.89 11.56
CA THR A 110 -0.34 7.34 11.23
C THR A 110 -1.64 7.75 10.56
N VAL A 111 -2.40 6.79 10.03
CA VAL A 111 -3.60 7.05 9.24
C VAL A 111 -4.80 6.47 9.98
N ARG A 112 -5.86 7.28 10.08
CA ARG A 112 -7.18 6.81 10.48
C ARG A 112 -7.82 6.09 9.29
N LEU A 113 -8.37 4.91 9.53
CA LEU A 113 -8.99 4.05 8.52
C LEU A 113 -10.37 3.61 8.97
N GLU A 114 -11.21 3.23 8.02
CA GLU A 114 -12.47 2.52 8.31
C GLU A 114 -12.24 1.03 8.04
N GLY A 115 -12.51 0.17 9.03
CA GLY A 115 -12.24 -1.25 8.90
C GLY A 115 -13.03 -1.90 7.76
N GLU A 116 -14.28 -1.45 7.56
CA GLU A 116 -15.14 -1.89 6.47
C GLU A 116 -14.57 -1.55 5.08
N ASP A 117 -14.04 -0.34 4.91
CA ASP A 117 -13.45 0.12 3.64
C ASP A 117 -12.15 -0.66 3.35
N LEU A 118 -11.34 -0.91 4.37
CA LEU A 118 -10.13 -1.74 4.25
C LEU A 118 -10.48 -3.19 3.89
N THR A 119 -11.51 -3.77 4.49
CA THR A 119 -12.02 -5.09 4.13
C THR A 119 -12.51 -5.14 2.68
N GLU A 120 -13.22 -4.11 2.21
CA GLU A 120 -13.68 -4.04 0.82
C GLU A 120 -12.50 -3.92 -0.15
N ALA A 121 -11.52 -3.06 0.15
CA ALA A 121 -10.30 -2.88 -0.63
C ALA A 121 -9.53 -4.20 -0.78
N LEU A 122 -9.38 -4.96 0.31
CA LEU A 122 -8.75 -6.28 0.32
C LEU A 122 -9.46 -7.23 -0.66
N ARG A 123 -10.78 -7.37 -0.55
CA ARG A 123 -11.54 -8.27 -1.42
C ARG A 123 -11.46 -7.85 -2.89
N ALA A 124 -11.68 -6.57 -3.16
CA ALA A 124 -11.63 -6.01 -4.51
C ALA A 124 -10.27 -6.23 -5.17
N THR A 125 -9.17 -6.07 -4.42
CA THR A 125 -7.81 -6.30 -4.91
C THR A 125 -7.59 -7.78 -5.27
N PHE A 126 -7.97 -8.72 -4.40
CA PHE A 126 -7.78 -10.14 -4.64
C PHE A 126 -8.63 -10.65 -5.81
N GLU A 127 -9.89 -10.21 -5.89
CA GLU A 127 -10.78 -10.50 -7.01
C GLU A 127 -10.20 -9.97 -8.32
N ARG A 128 -9.78 -8.70 -8.33
CA ARG A 128 -9.24 -8.04 -9.53
C ARG A 128 -7.97 -8.70 -10.04
N ARG A 129 -7.13 -9.20 -9.12
CA ARG A 129 -5.88 -9.92 -9.41
C ARG A 129 -6.07 -11.44 -9.52
N GLN A 130 -7.32 -11.92 -9.52
CA GLN A 130 -7.69 -13.33 -9.71
C GLN A 130 -6.89 -14.29 -8.81
N THR A 131 -6.64 -13.87 -7.58
CA THR A 131 -5.91 -14.65 -6.58
C THR A 131 -6.87 -15.03 -5.47
N ASN A 132 -6.88 -16.30 -5.05
CA ASN A 132 -7.72 -16.74 -3.95
C ASN A 132 -7.37 -15.97 -2.68
N PHE A 133 -8.40 -15.54 -1.94
CA PHE A 133 -8.22 -14.94 -0.63
C PHE A 133 -7.66 -16.00 0.33
N PRO A 134 -6.70 -15.66 1.22
CA PRO A 134 -6.09 -16.64 2.12
C PRO A 134 -7.12 -17.23 3.09
N GLU A 135 -7.15 -18.57 3.20
CA GLU A 135 -8.03 -19.28 4.14
C GLU A 135 -7.53 -19.20 5.59
N GLU A 136 -6.22 -19.03 5.76
CA GLU A 136 -5.54 -18.93 7.06
C GLU A 136 -4.69 -17.64 7.12
N THR A 137 -4.10 -17.37 8.28
CA THR A 137 -3.14 -16.26 8.43
C THR A 137 -2.03 -16.38 7.38
N PRO A 138 -1.78 -15.33 6.57
CA PRO A 138 -0.72 -15.35 5.57
C PRO A 138 0.63 -15.73 6.17
N VAL A 139 1.41 -16.58 5.48
CA VAL A 139 2.73 -17.04 5.93
C VAL A 139 3.64 -15.85 6.31
N ALA A 140 3.56 -14.76 5.55
CA ALA A 140 4.28 -13.50 5.80
C ALA A 140 4.01 -12.87 7.18
N LEU A 141 2.89 -13.19 7.82
CA LEU A 141 2.47 -12.68 9.13
C LEU A 141 2.67 -13.70 10.26
N THR A 142 3.39 -14.80 10.02
CA THR A 142 3.64 -15.86 11.01
C THR A 142 4.93 -15.66 11.79
N GLU A 143 5.00 -16.25 12.98
CA GLU A 143 6.23 -16.31 13.79
C GLU A 143 7.35 -17.06 13.06
N THR A 144 7.03 -18.09 12.28
CA THR A 144 8.01 -18.82 11.47
C THR A 144 8.69 -17.91 10.44
N PHE A 145 7.93 -17.01 9.82
CA PHE A 145 8.48 -16.01 8.89
C PHE A 145 9.39 -15.03 9.63
N ALA A 146 8.90 -14.43 10.72
CA ALA A 146 9.65 -13.46 11.51
C ALA A 146 10.89 -14.05 12.18
N GLY A 147 10.85 -15.34 12.53
CA GLY A 147 11.92 -16.08 13.18
C GLY A 147 13.11 -16.40 12.27
N SER A 148 12.91 -16.36 10.95
CA SER A 148 13.95 -16.70 9.97
C SER A 148 15.12 -15.72 9.97
N ASP A 149 16.35 -16.22 10.12
CA ASP A 149 17.58 -15.41 10.04
C ASP A 149 17.74 -14.67 8.72
N ARG A 150 17.18 -15.22 7.63
CA ARG A 150 17.18 -14.54 6.34
C ARG A 150 16.25 -13.32 6.39
N LYS A 151 15.06 -13.46 6.96
CA LYS A 151 14.07 -12.36 7.04
C LYS A 151 14.53 -11.28 7.99
N LYS A 152 15.07 -11.65 9.16
CA LYS A 152 15.68 -10.69 10.10
C LYS A 152 16.77 -9.85 9.44
N ARG A 153 17.67 -10.47 8.67
CA ARG A 153 18.71 -9.73 7.92
C ARG A 153 18.14 -8.81 6.85
N GLN A 154 17.13 -9.26 6.10
CA GLN A 154 16.45 -8.43 5.11
C GLN A 154 15.77 -7.21 5.76
N TRP A 155 15.05 -7.44 6.86
CA TRP A 155 14.41 -6.38 7.63
C TRP A 155 15.43 -5.40 8.20
N GLN A 156 16.47 -5.88 8.89
CA GLN A 156 17.49 -5.02 9.48
C GLN A 156 18.20 -4.16 8.44
N ALA A 157 18.47 -4.70 7.25
CA ALA A 157 19.06 -3.93 6.15
C ALA A 157 18.14 -2.79 5.70
N PHE A 158 16.83 -3.05 5.60
CA PHE A 158 15.83 -2.04 5.24
C PHE A 158 15.59 -1.02 6.38
N ALA A 159 15.39 -1.48 7.61
CA ALA A 159 15.12 -0.66 8.79
C ALA A 159 16.20 0.40 9.02
N ARG A 160 17.48 0.06 8.78
CA ARG A 160 18.59 1.03 8.81
C ARG A 160 18.47 2.16 7.77
N GLN A 161 17.85 1.90 6.61
CA GLN A 161 17.67 2.92 5.58
C GLN A 161 16.58 3.92 5.93
N VAL A 162 15.59 3.49 6.71
CA VAL A 162 14.47 4.32 7.18
C VAL A 162 14.64 4.79 8.62
N GLU A 163 15.79 4.52 9.24
CA GLU A 163 16.14 4.90 10.62
C GLU A 163 15.15 4.37 11.67
N GLU A 164 14.67 3.14 11.48
CA GLU A 164 13.72 2.48 12.39
C GLU A 164 14.40 1.40 13.23
N GLU A 165 13.97 1.27 14.48
CA GLU A 165 14.55 0.35 15.47
C GLU A 165 13.66 -0.86 15.81
N ILE A 166 12.43 -0.90 15.29
CA ILE A 166 11.51 -2.01 15.56
C ILE A 166 12.08 -3.34 15.04
N GLU A 167 12.08 -4.37 15.89
CA GLU A 167 12.50 -5.72 15.49
C GLU A 167 11.45 -6.40 14.61
N LEU A 168 11.88 -7.24 13.67
CA LEU A 168 10.96 -7.89 12.72
C LEU A 168 9.84 -8.66 13.42
N GLY A 169 10.15 -9.33 14.54
CA GLY A 169 9.15 -10.04 15.35
C GLY A 169 8.02 -9.10 15.81
N ALA A 170 8.39 -7.99 16.44
CA ALA A 170 7.44 -7.00 16.95
C ALA A 170 6.64 -6.34 15.80
N LEU A 171 7.30 -6.02 14.69
CA LEU A 171 6.62 -5.49 13.49
C LEU A 171 5.54 -6.45 12.99
N ILE A 172 5.85 -7.74 12.88
CA ILE A 172 4.90 -8.75 12.41
C ILE A 172 3.77 -8.96 13.42
N GLU A 173 4.03 -8.87 14.71
CA GLU A 173 2.99 -8.92 15.76
C GLU A 173 2.01 -7.74 15.64
N GLU A 174 2.51 -6.52 15.47
CA GLU A 174 1.66 -5.35 15.26
C GLU A 174 0.85 -5.44 13.97
N LEU A 175 1.49 -5.87 12.87
CA LEU A 175 0.79 -6.09 11.61
C LEU A 175 -0.29 -7.17 11.72
N ARG A 176 -0.07 -8.22 12.52
CA ARG A 176 -1.08 -9.26 12.78
C ARG A 176 -2.25 -8.70 13.59
N ALA A 177 -1.99 -7.84 14.57
CA ALA A 177 -3.03 -7.17 15.33
C ALA A 177 -3.89 -6.24 14.44
N PHE A 178 -3.24 -5.50 13.53
CA PHE A 178 -3.91 -4.59 12.60
C PHE A 178 -4.70 -5.33 11.50
N LEU A 179 -4.07 -6.28 10.81
CA LEU A 179 -4.65 -6.95 9.66
C LEU A 179 -5.57 -8.12 10.03
N GLY A 180 -5.41 -8.69 11.23
CA GLY A 180 -6.16 -9.87 11.68
C GLY A 180 -7.68 -9.71 11.57
N PRO A 181 -8.29 -8.65 12.15
CA PRO A 181 -9.74 -8.44 12.08
C PRO A 181 -10.26 -8.30 10.65
N VAL A 182 -9.62 -7.47 9.81
CA VAL A 182 -10.06 -7.26 8.42
C VAL A 182 -9.88 -8.48 7.54
N LEU A 183 -8.81 -9.27 7.73
CA LEU A 183 -8.59 -10.53 7.02
C LEU A 183 -9.64 -11.57 7.43
N HIS A 184 -9.99 -11.64 8.71
CA HIS A 184 -11.04 -12.53 9.19
C HIS A 184 -12.39 -12.18 8.55
N VAL A 185 -12.84 -10.93 8.69
CA VAL A 185 -14.12 -10.48 8.12
C VAL A 185 -14.13 -10.65 6.60
N ALA A 186 -13.05 -10.29 5.91
CA ALA A 186 -12.94 -10.45 4.46
C ALA A 186 -13.11 -11.90 4.01
N ARG A 187 -12.72 -12.89 4.82
CA ARG A 187 -12.90 -14.32 4.51
C ARG A 187 -14.33 -14.79 4.71
N GLU A 188 -15.02 -14.30 5.75
CA GLU A 188 -16.39 -14.74 6.08
C GLU A 188 -17.45 -14.15 5.14
N ILE A 189 -17.15 -13.03 4.45
CA ILE A 189 -18.07 -12.43 3.47
C ILE A 189 -18.20 -13.34 2.23
N PRO A 190 -19.41 -13.79 1.85
CA PRO A 190 -19.60 -14.57 0.63
C PRO A 190 -19.17 -13.80 -0.63
N PRO A 191 -18.61 -14.45 -1.67
CA PRO A 191 -18.18 -13.80 -2.92
C PRO A 191 -19.25 -12.89 -3.55
N GLU A 192 -20.52 -13.27 -3.42
CA GLU A 192 -21.69 -12.62 -4.01
C GLU A 192 -22.14 -11.34 -3.29
N LYS A 193 -21.56 -11.02 -2.12
CA LYS A 193 -21.94 -9.86 -1.30
C LYS A 193 -20.78 -8.85 -1.24
N SER A 194 -21.01 -7.64 -1.73
CA SER A 194 -20.18 -6.48 -1.40
C SER A 194 -20.61 -5.93 -0.03
N PRO A 195 -19.67 -5.53 0.86
CA PRO A 195 -19.96 -5.02 2.19
C PRO A 195 -20.68 -3.65 2.22
N ARG A 196 -21.18 -3.11 1.09
CA ARG A 196 -21.79 -1.78 1.03
C ARG A 196 -22.88 -1.56 2.10
N ARG A 197 -22.52 -0.71 3.07
CA ARG A 197 -23.31 0.14 3.97
C ARG A 197 -24.37 -0.52 4.87
N LYS A 198 -24.61 -1.82 4.75
CA LYS A 198 -25.40 -2.65 5.68
C LYS A 198 -24.85 -4.06 5.77
N SER A 199 -23.53 -4.21 5.91
CA SER A 199 -22.99 -5.44 6.46
C SER A 199 -23.74 -5.75 7.75
N PRO A 200 -24.22 -6.99 7.96
CA PRO A 200 -24.84 -7.36 9.23
C PRO A 200 -23.88 -7.01 10.38
N LYS A 201 -24.43 -6.65 11.56
CA LYS A 201 -23.63 -6.16 12.73
C LYS A 201 -22.40 -7.03 13.04
N GLU A 202 -22.50 -8.32 12.74
CA GLU A 202 -21.45 -9.34 12.86
C GLU A 202 -20.17 -9.09 12.05
N TRP A 203 -20.17 -8.14 11.10
CA TRP A 203 -18.99 -7.79 10.28
C TRP A 203 -18.54 -6.33 10.46
N SER A 204 -19.10 -5.62 11.45
CA SER A 204 -18.74 -4.22 11.66
C SER A 204 -17.42 -4.11 12.43
N LEU A 205 -16.48 -3.36 11.87
CA LEU A 205 -15.17 -3.09 12.45
C LEU A 205 -15.05 -1.64 12.91
N GLY A 206 -15.85 -0.73 12.33
CA GLY A 206 -15.90 0.67 12.70
C GLY A 206 -14.62 1.44 12.38
N GLU A 207 -14.54 2.64 12.93
CA GLU A 207 -13.43 3.55 12.67
C GLU A 207 -12.20 3.17 13.51
N TRP A 208 -11.06 3.10 12.85
CA TRP A 208 -9.78 2.76 13.46
C TRP A 208 -8.89 4.00 13.51
N PRO A 209 -8.60 4.53 14.72
CA PRO A 209 -7.65 5.62 14.86
C PRO A 209 -6.22 5.16 14.53
N ALA A 210 -5.38 6.13 14.19
CA ALA A 210 -3.94 5.91 14.03
C ALA A 210 -3.34 5.30 15.31
N GLY A 211 -2.64 4.16 15.17
CA GLY A 211 -2.06 3.41 16.29
C GLY A 211 -3.03 2.47 17.03
N GLY A 212 -4.29 2.39 16.59
CA GLY A 212 -5.29 1.51 17.18
C GLY A 212 -5.95 2.05 18.47
N PRO A 213 -6.73 1.21 19.18
CA PRO A 213 -6.87 -0.22 18.98
C PRO A 213 -7.66 -0.57 17.71
N TRP A 214 -7.20 -1.57 16.97
CA TRP A 214 -7.88 -2.13 15.79
C TRP A 214 -8.81 -3.25 16.25
N THR A 215 -9.96 -2.87 16.81
CA THR A 215 -10.92 -3.78 17.42
C THR A 215 -12.21 -3.86 16.61
N GLY A 216 -12.87 -5.01 16.65
CA GLY A 216 -14.19 -5.25 16.08
C GLY A 216 -14.43 -6.77 16.05
N TRP A 217 -15.37 -7.24 16.85
CA TRP A 217 -15.89 -8.62 16.89
C TRP A 217 -17.35 -8.57 17.35
#